data_AF-A0ABC9VDF8-F1
#
_entry.id   AF-A0ABC9VDF8-F1
#
_cell.length_a   1.000
_cell.length_b   1.000
_cell.length_c   1.000
_cell.angle_alpha   90.00
_cell.angle_beta   90.00
_cell.angle_gamma   90.00
#
_symmetry.space_group_name_H-M   'P 1'
#
loop_
_entity.id
_entity.type
_entity.pdbx_description
1 polymer ?
#
loop_
_entity_poly.entity_id
_entity_poly.type
_entity_poly.pdbx_seq_one_letter_code
_entity_poly.pdbx_strand_id
1 'polypeptide(L)'
;MRRYVNNPNGLSLVELLAAITISSFILVSIYGVFFSGLNAYKRIFIENQLRSEADYVVATVMNELYQFSPDGLNMEETTDQQLQFVTDRQKVINSSVGIVEKQKMDRKTLTVSLQQNAVLLNGEQLHSAHLKIVSSQSELSYRCAKQEENICRSGIITIKLSVQDRDHDDPDGLLYIKPFTLKTEFGF
;
A
#
# COMPACT_ATOMS: atom_id res chain seq x y z
N MET A 1 -52.23 -6.27 -11.71
CA MET A 1 -52.50 -7.72 -11.86
C MET A 1 -52.72 -8.33 -10.48
N ARG A 2 -53.98 -8.57 -10.07
CA ARG A 2 -54.32 -9.30 -8.85
C ARG A 2 -55.12 -10.54 -9.27
N ARG A 3 -54.46 -11.70 -9.38
CA ARG A 3 -55.15 -12.99 -9.45
C ARG A 3 -55.36 -13.46 -8.02
N TYR A 4 -56.50 -13.11 -7.45
CA TYR A 4 -57.04 -13.85 -6.30
C TYR A 4 -57.49 -15.21 -6.83
N VAL A 5 -56.94 -16.29 -6.30
CA VAL A 5 -57.41 -17.65 -6.59
C VAL A 5 -58.76 -17.79 -5.87
N ASN A 6 -59.85 -17.53 -6.58
CA ASN A 6 -61.19 -17.74 -6.06
C ASN A 6 -61.61 -19.18 -6.39
N ASN A 7 -60.96 -20.15 -5.75
CA ASN A 7 -61.33 -21.57 -5.83
C ASN A 7 -62.12 -21.95 -4.57
N PRO A 8 -63.40 -22.34 -4.66
CA PRO A 8 -64.20 -22.73 -3.50
C PRO A 8 -63.67 -23.98 -2.76
N ASN A 9 -62.71 -24.72 -3.34
CA ASN A 9 -62.15 -25.96 -2.79
C ASN A 9 -60.78 -25.80 -2.09
N GLY A 10 -60.25 -24.58 -1.94
CA GLY A 10 -58.93 -24.33 -1.34
C GLY A 10 -57.75 -24.76 -2.22
N LEU A 11 -56.54 -24.76 -1.63
CA LEU A 11 -55.30 -25.24 -2.26
C LEU A 11 -55.11 -26.73 -1.96
N SER A 12 -54.76 -27.52 -2.97
CA SER A 12 -54.37 -28.91 -2.72
C SER A 12 -53.00 -28.97 -2.04
N LEU A 13 -52.80 -29.97 -1.19
CA LEU A 13 -51.53 -30.19 -0.49
C LEU A 13 -50.37 -30.37 -1.49
N VAL A 14 -50.64 -30.99 -2.63
CA VAL A 14 -49.66 -31.22 -3.71
C VAL A 14 -49.27 -29.92 -4.39
N GLU A 15 -50.21 -29.02 -4.70
CA GLU A 15 -49.89 -27.71 -5.30
C GLU A 15 -49.05 -26.84 -4.37
N LEU A 16 -49.36 -26.84 -3.07
CA LEU A 16 -48.60 -26.08 -2.09
C LEU A 16 -47.16 -26.60 -1.97
N LEU A 17 -46.99 -27.93 -1.96
CA LEU A 17 -45.67 -28.56 -1.89
C LEU A 17 -44.87 -28.33 -3.19
N ALA A 18 -45.52 -28.38 -4.35
CA ALA A 18 -44.92 -28.02 -5.63
C ALA A 18 -44.47 -26.55 -5.67
N ALA A 19 -45.30 -25.63 -5.17
CA ALA A 19 -44.94 -24.20 -5.12
C ALA A 19 -43.75 -23.93 -4.18
N ILE A 20 -43.71 -24.57 -3.01
CA ILE A 20 -42.61 -24.43 -2.04
C ILE A 20 -41.31 -25.00 -2.62
N THR A 21 -41.36 -26.19 -3.24
CA THR A 21 -40.17 -26.83 -3.82
C THR A 21 -39.57 -25.99 -4.94
N ILE A 22 -40.38 -25.53 -5.89
CA ILE A 22 -39.91 -24.65 -6.98
C ILE A 22 -39.34 -23.34 -6.41
N SER A 23 -40.03 -22.73 -5.44
CA SER A 23 -39.55 -21.51 -4.80
C SER A 23 -38.22 -21.72 -4.07
N SER A 24 -38.01 -22.87 -3.45
CA SER A 24 -36.77 -23.22 -2.76
C SER A 24 -35.57 -23.28 -3.72
N PHE A 25 -35.72 -23.94 -4.89
CA PHE A 25 -34.67 -23.97 -5.91
C PHE A 25 -34.30 -22.56 -6.42
N ILE A 26 -35.30 -21.71 -6.61
CA ILE A 26 -35.10 -20.33 -7.02
C ILE A 26 -34.35 -19.56 -5.93
N LEU A 27 -34.76 -19.68 -4.67
CA LEU A 27 -34.11 -19.00 -3.54
C LEU A 27 -32.64 -19.41 -3.40
N VAL A 28 -32.31 -20.70 -3.49
CA VAL A 28 -30.91 -21.18 -3.42
C VAL A 28 -30.06 -20.49 -4.48
N SER A 29 -30.57 -20.37 -5.70
CA SER A 29 -29.87 -19.71 -6.80
C SER A 29 -29.65 -18.21 -6.52
N ILE A 30 -30.67 -17.51 -6.01
CA ILE A 30 -30.59 -16.10 -5.63
C ILE A 30 -29.56 -15.89 -4.52
N TYR A 31 -29.60 -16.71 -3.46
CA TYR A 31 -28.67 -16.60 -2.34
C TYR A 31 -27.22 -16.87 -2.76
N GLY A 32 -26.99 -17.81 -3.67
CA GLY A 32 -25.65 -18.07 -4.22
C GLY A 32 -25.04 -16.83 -4.89
N VAL A 33 -25.80 -16.21 -5.80
CA VAL A 33 -25.36 -14.97 -6.47
C VAL A 33 -25.21 -13.82 -5.47
N PHE A 34 -26.15 -13.67 -4.54
CA PHE A 34 -26.10 -12.63 -3.52
C PHE A 34 -24.84 -12.73 -2.64
N PHE A 35 -24.52 -13.93 -2.14
CA PHE A 35 -23.36 -14.14 -1.31
C PHE A 35 -22.05 -13.95 -2.10
N SER A 36 -22.01 -14.40 -3.35
CA SER A 36 -20.89 -14.11 -4.25
C SER A 36 -20.69 -12.61 -4.45
N GLY A 37 -21.78 -11.85 -4.62
CA GLY A 37 -21.74 -10.40 -4.76
C GLY A 37 -21.22 -9.72 -3.49
N LEU A 38 -21.67 -10.15 -2.31
CA LEU A 38 -21.18 -9.63 -1.03
C LEU A 38 -19.69 -9.89 -0.82
N ASN A 39 -19.20 -11.09 -1.15
CA ASN A 39 -17.78 -11.41 -1.02
C ASN A 39 -16.93 -10.59 -1.99
N ALA A 40 -17.38 -10.42 -3.23
CA ALA A 40 -16.71 -9.55 -4.20
C ALA A 40 -16.66 -8.09 -3.71
N TYR A 41 -17.76 -7.58 -3.17
CA TYR A 41 -17.83 -6.23 -2.60
C TYR A 41 -16.83 -6.05 -1.44
N LYS A 42 -16.82 -6.98 -0.47
CA LYS A 42 -15.88 -6.95 0.67
C LYS A 42 -14.43 -6.97 0.21
N ARG A 43 -14.11 -7.85 -0.74
CA ARG A 43 -12.77 -7.97 -1.31
C ARG A 43 -12.31 -6.65 -1.95
N ILE A 44 -13.15 -6.05 -2.80
CA ILE A 44 -12.84 -4.76 -3.44
C ILE A 44 -12.67 -3.66 -2.39
N PHE A 45 -13.49 -3.66 -1.35
CA PHE A 45 -13.39 -2.69 -0.25
C PHE A 45 -12.03 -2.80 0.47
N ILE A 46 -11.62 -4.01 0.85
CA ILE A 46 -10.32 -4.25 1.53
C ILE A 46 -9.15 -3.89 0.60
N GLU A 47 -9.21 -4.28 -0.68
CA GLU A 47 -8.18 -3.92 -1.67
C GLU A 47 -8.02 -2.39 -1.83
N ASN A 48 -9.13 -1.65 -1.86
CA ASN A 48 -9.11 -0.18 -1.92
C ASN A 48 -8.58 0.45 -0.64
N GLN A 49 -8.94 -0.09 0.52
CA GLN A 49 -8.43 0.37 1.81
C GLN A 49 -6.91 0.16 1.89
N LEU A 50 -6.44 -1.04 1.55
CA LEU A 50 -5.02 -1.38 1.53
C LEU A 50 -4.24 -0.48 0.55
N ARG A 51 -4.83 -0.15 -0.61
CA ARG A 51 -4.25 0.83 -1.55
C ARG A 51 -4.11 2.22 -0.93
N SER A 52 -5.15 2.69 -0.26
CA SER A 52 -5.17 4.01 0.36
C SER A 52 -4.16 4.11 1.50
N GLU A 53 -4.03 3.07 2.32
CA GLU A 53 -3.03 2.99 3.38
C GLU A 53 -1.60 2.91 2.82
N ALA A 54 -1.40 2.19 1.72
CA ALA A 54 -0.10 2.08 1.08
C ALA A 54 0.32 3.41 0.41
N ASP A 55 -0.61 4.09 -0.27
CA ASP A 55 -0.40 5.42 -0.83
C ASP A 55 -0.09 6.44 0.28
N TYR A 56 -0.77 6.34 1.44
CA TYR A 56 -0.46 7.15 2.62
C TYR A 56 0.96 6.92 3.12
N VAL A 57 1.41 5.66 3.26
CA VAL A 57 2.79 5.32 3.66
C VAL A 57 3.81 5.94 2.70
N VAL A 58 3.61 5.77 1.39
CA VAL A 58 4.51 6.35 0.38
C VAL A 58 4.49 7.88 0.44
N ALA A 59 3.31 8.50 0.56
CA ALA A 59 3.18 9.95 0.66
C ALA A 59 3.88 10.50 1.92
N THR A 60 3.78 9.83 3.07
CA THR A 60 4.49 10.23 4.30
C THR A 60 6.00 10.12 4.11
N VAL A 61 6.51 9.02 3.54
CA VAL A 61 7.94 8.87 3.23
C VAL A 61 8.42 10.01 2.31
N MET A 62 7.67 10.31 1.25
CA MET A 62 8.03 11.38 0.31
C MET A 62 7.99 12.76 0.96
N ASN A 63 6.99 13.02 1.81
CA ASN A 63 6.87 14.28 2.54
C ASN A 63 8.06 14.49 3.48
N GLU A 64 8.45 13.47 4.24
CA GLU A 64 9.65 13.54 5.10
C GLU A 64 10.92 13.74 4.28
N LEU A 65 11.06 13.07 3.13
CA LEU A 65 12.19 13.26 2.22
C LEU A 65 12.28 14.69 1.68
N TYR A 66 11.15 15.29 1.27
CA TYR A 66 11.13 16.67 0.79
C TYR A 66 11.45 17.67 1.90
N GLN A 67 10.93 17.45 3.11
CA GLN A 67 11.25 18.30 4.26
C GLN A 67 12.72 18.19 4.66
N PHE A 68 13.29 16.98 4.61
CA PHE A 68 14.71 16.75 4.87
C PHE A 68 15.62 17.33 3.78
N SER A 69 15.16 17.38 2.52
CA SER A 69 15.89 17.92 1.36
C SER A 69 17.32 17.36 1.25
N PRO A 70 17.49 16.05 1.04
CA PRO A 70 18.79 15.39 1.08
C PRO A 70 19.75 15.92 0.00
N ASP A 71 21.03 16.04 0.36
CA ASP A 71 22.11 16.33 -0.57
C ASP A 71 22.65 15.06 -1.26
N GLY A 72 22.20 13.88 -0.81
CA GLY A 72 22.57 12.60 -1.38
C GLY A 72 22.18 11.39 -0.53
N LEU A 73 22.65 10.22 -0.96
CA LEU A 73 22.56 8.95 -0.25
C LEU A 73 23.94 8.50 0.23
N ASN A 74 24.03 8.00 1.46
CA ASN A 74 25.21 7.32 1.96
C ASN A 74 25.25 5.88 1.40
N MET A 75 26.25 5.57 0.58
CA MET A 75 26.35 4.28 -0.12
C MET A 75 26.82 3.14 0.79
N GLU A 76 27.47 3.43 1.93
CA GLU A 76 27.96 2.40 2.86
C GLU A 76 26.85 1.84 3.75
N GLU A 77 25.89 2.70 4.11
CA GLU A 77 24.78 2.37 5.01
C GLU A 77 23.48 2.00 4.26
N THR A 78 23.51 2.09 2.93
CA THR A 78 22.37 1.78 2.07
C THR A 78 22.43 0.34 1.59
N THR A 79 21.33 -0.39 1.77
CA THR A 79 21.12 -1.79 1.36
C THR A 79 19.82 -1.94 0.56
N ASP A 80 19.48 -3.17 0.20
CA ASP A 80 18.19 -3.52 -0.44
C ASP A 80 16.97 -3.32 0.48
N GLN A 81 17.20 -3.14 1.78
CA GLN A 81 16.15 -2.94 2.80
C GLN A 81 16.29 -1.62 3.54
N GLN A 82 17.31 -0.81 3.26
CA GLN A 82 17.56 0.45 3.94
C GLN A 82 18.15 1.49 2.99
N LEU A 83 17.57 2.68 2.95
CA LEU A 83 18.16 3.85 2.31
C LEU A 83 18.55 4.85 3.39
N GLN A 84 19.82 5.27 3.41
CA GLN A 84 20.27 6.33 4.29
C GLN A 84 20.54 7.60 3.49
N PHE A 85 19.72 8.61 3.73
CA PHE A 85 19.82 9.93 3.15
C PHE A 85 20.68 10.82 4.03
N VAL A 86 21.46 11.70 3.39
CA VAL A 86 22.36 12.63 4.07
C VAL A 86 22.13 14.05 3.60
N THR A 87 22.20 15.01 4.53
CA THR A 87 22.44 16.42 4.21
C THR A 87 23.70 16.86 4.93
N ASP A 88 24.62 17.43 4.16
CA ASP A 88 25.94 17.88 4.61
C ASP A 88 26.32 19.23 4.01
N ARG A 89 25.40 19.87 3.27
CA ARG A 89 25.58 21.18 2.64
C ARG A 89 24.41 22.10 2.97
N GLN A 90 24.75 23.34 3.29
CA GLN A 90 23.77 24.43 3.38
C GLN A 90 24.04 25.47 2.30
N LYS A 91 22.98 26.06 1.76
CA LYS A 91 23.07 27.20 0.85
C LYS A 91 23.22 28.47 1.67
N VAL A 92 24.34 29.17 1.50
CA VAL A 92 24.64 30.44 2.18
C VAL A 92 24.74 31.54 1.13
N ILE A 93 24.17 32.70 1.42
CA ILE A 93 24.27 33.88 0.54
C ILE A 93 25.58 34.60 0.88
N ASN A 94 26.47 34.70 -0.10
CA ASN A 94 27.62 35.58 -0.02
C ASN A 94 27.17 37.01 -0.33
N SER A 95 26.96 37.82 0.72
CA SER A 95 26.42 39.19 0.60
C SER A 95 27.35 40.15 -0.14
N SER A 96 28.64 39.84 -0.25
CA SER A 96 29.60 40.68 -0.96
C SER A 96 29.51 40.56 -2.48
N VAL A 97 29.08 39.40 -3.00
CA VAL A 97 28.95 39.14 -4.45
C VAL A 97 27.52 38.86 -4.89
N GLY A 98 26.57 38.70 -3.95
CA GLY A 98 25.18 38.36 -4.25
C GLY A 98 24.99 36.94 -4.78
N ILE A 99 25.94 36.03 -4.52
CA ILE A 99 25.94 34.65 -5.03
C ILE A 99 25.54 33.68 -3.92
N VAL A 100 24.79 32.63 -4.27
CA VAL A 100 24.48 31.52 -3.37
C VAL A 100 25.58 30.46 -3.49
N GLU A 101 26.26 30.19 -2.39
CA GLU A 101 27.31 29.18 -2.31
C GLU A 101 26.85 28.01 -1.44
N LYS A 102 27.39 26.82 -1.69
CA LYS A 102 27.19 25.65 -0.83
C LYS A 102 28.34 25.58 0.16
N GLN A 103 28.04 25.60 1.46
CA GLN A 103 29.03 25.40 2.52
C GLN A 103 28.77 24.07 3.23
N LYS A 104 29.83 23.41 3.69
CA LYS A 104 29.70 22.20 4.51
C LYS A 104 29.05 22.55 5.84
N MET A 105 28.17 21.67 6.31
CA MET A 105 27.53 21.76 7.61
C MET A 105 27.64 20.41 8.35
N ASP A 106 27.21 20.39 9.60
CA ASP A 106 27.08 19.15 10.37
C ASP A 106 26.15 18.19 9.65
N ARG A 107 26.64 16.96 9.45
CA ARG A 107 25.92 15.91 8.73
C ARG A 107 24.67 15.53 9.51
N LYS A 108 23.51 15.64 8.86
CA LYS A 108 22.25 15.03 9.35
C LYS A 108 21.88 13.87 8.45
N THR A 109 21.13 12.92 9.01
CA THR A 109 20.71 11.70 8.31
C THR A 109 19.22 11.47 8.45
N LEU A 110 18.61 10.91 7.40
CA LEU A 110 17.26 10.37 7.42
C LEU A 110 17.35 8.93 6.91
N THR A 111 16.81 7.97 7.66
CA THR A 111 16.86 6.56 7.29
C THR A 111 15.46 6.05 6.97
N VAL A 112 15.30 5.44 5.81
CA VAL A 112 14.09 4.69 5.42
C VAL A 112 14.46 3.22 5.42
N SER A 113 13.77 2.37 6.19
CA SER A 113 14.06 0.93 6.21
C SER A 113 12.80 0.06 6.19
N LEU A 114 12.97 -1.17 5.71
CA LEU A 114 11.94 -2.20 5.68
C LEU A 114 12.28 -3.24 6.75
N GLN A 115 11.52 -3.28 7.85
CA GLN A 115 11.73 -4.26 8.92
C GLN A 115 10.40 -4.82 9.41
N GLN A 116 10.38 -6.12 9.74
CA GLN A 116 9.28 -6.77 10.46
C GLN A 116 7.88 -6.47 9.91
N ASN A 117 7.73 -6.49 8.59
CA ASN A 117 6.49 -6.18 7.88
C ASN A 117 6.01 -4.73 7.98
N ALA A 118 6.91 -3.77 8.21
CA ALA A 118 6.61 -2.35 8.23
C ALA A 118 7.70 -1.51 7.56
N VAL A 119 7.35 -0.26 7.26
CA VAL A 119 8.30 0.78 6.86
C VAL A 119 8.65 1.59 8.10
N LEU A 120 9.94 1.80 8.33
CA LEU A 120 10.45 2.60 9.43
C LEU A 120 11.09 3.86 8.86
N LEU A 121 10.78 5.00 9.48
CA LEU A 121 11.42 6.29 9.24
C LEU A 121 12.21 6.67 10.49
N ASN A 122 13.53 6.78 10.38
CA ASN A 122 14.44 7.01 11.52
C ASN A 122 14.24 6.00 12.68
N GLY A 123 13.83 4.77 12.35
CA GLY A 123 13.53 3.73 13.35
C GLY A 123 12.12 3.78 13.92
N GLU A 124 11.32 4.80 13.62
CA GLU A 124 9.90 4.85 13.99
C GLU A 124 9.04 4.16 12.93
N GLN A 125 8.19 3.24 13.38
CA GLN A 125 7.28 2.53 12.49
C GLN A 125 6.19 3.47 11.97
N LEU A 126 6.01 3.49 10.65
CA LEU A 126 4.83 4.12 10.06
C LEU A 126 3.59 3.28 10.40
N HIS A 127 2.72 3.85 11.23
CA HIS A 127 1.50 3.17 11.67
C HIS A 127 0.55 2.92 10.50
N SER A 128 0.17 1.65 10.35
CA SER A 128 -1.00 1.24 9.60
C SER A 128 -1.66 0.09 10.35
N ALA A 129 -3.00 0.12 10.40
CA ALA A 129 -3.79 -0.86 11.12
C ALA A 129 -3.86 -2.21 10.38
N HIS A 130 -4.00 -2.18 9.05
CA HIS A 130 -4.29 -3.38 8.25
C HIS A 130 -3.18 -3.73 7.25
N LEU A 131 -2.24 -2.82 6.98
CA LEU A 131 -1.16 -3.05 6.03
C LEU A 131 0.00 -3.83 6.66
N LYS A 132 0.42 -4.86 5.94
CA LYS A 132 1.63 -5.65 6.16
C LYS A 132 2.55 -5.48 4.96
N ILE A 133 3.81 -5.12 5.20
CA ILE A 133 4.85 -5.15 4.16
C ILE A 133 5.32 -6.59 3.97
N VAL A 134 5.31 -7.08 2.74
CA VAL A 134 5.90 -8.38 2.38
C VAL A 134 7.36 -8.14 2.04
N SER A 135 8.24 -8.13 3.06
CA SER A 135 9.66 -7.77 2.92
C SER A 135 10.42 -8.61 1.88
N SER A 136 10.07 -9.88 1.70
CA SER A 136 10.70 -10.76 0.69
C SER A 136 10.41 -10.38 -0.76
N GLN A 137 9.38 -9.56 -0.98
CA GLN A 137 8.96 -9.07 -2.30
C GLN A 137 9.14 -7.55 -2.45
N SER A 138 9.59 -6.89 -1.38
CA SER A 138 9.84 -5.46 -1.31
C SER A 138 11.33 -5.20 -1.42
N GLU A 139 11.69 -4.08 -2.02
CA GLU A 139 13.07 -3.75 -2.35
C GLU A 139 13.23 -2.23 -2.37
N LEU A 140 14.28 -1.76 -1.72
CA LEU A 140 14.76 -0.40 -1.84
C LEU A 140 16.05 -0.44 -2.65
N SER A 141 16.12 0.31 -3.74
CA SER A 141 17.33 0.37 -4.56
C SER A 141 17.57 1.76 -5.10
N TYR A 142 18.79 2.01 -5.58
CA TYR A 142 19.17 3.28 -6.17
C TYR A 142 20.11 3.08 -7.35
N ARG A 143 20.09 4.03 -8.27
CA ARG A 143 21.04 4.16 -9.38
C ARG A 143 21.73 5.49 -9.25
N CYS A 144 23.02 5.48 -8.98
CA CYS A 144 23.80 6.69 -8.85
C CYS A 144 24.20 7.28 -10.21
N ALA A 145 23.96 8.56 -10.42
CA ALA A 145 24.40 9.31 -11.59
C ALA A 145 25.66 10.15 -11.29
N LYS A 146 25.74 10.73 -10.09
CA LYS A 146 26.91 11.50 -9.65
C LYS A 146 27.32 11.08 -8.25
N GLN A 147 28.55 10.60 -8.13
CA GLN A 147 29.13 10.18 -6.85
C GLN A 147 30.23 11.15 -6.42
N GLU A 148 30.33 11.39 -5.12
CA GLU A 148 31.42 12.13 -4.49
C GLU A 148 31.78 11.41 -3.19
N GLU A 149 32.98 10.84 -3.15
CA GLU A 149 33.40 9.92 -2.07
C GLU A 149 32.38 8.76 -1.93
N ASN A 150 31.81 8.54 -0.74
CA ASN A 150 30.79 7.52 -0.47
C ASN A 150 29.36 8.06 -0.52
N ILE A 151 29.16 9.27 -1.05
CA ILE A 151 27.85 9.90 -1.16
C ILE A 151 27.44 9.91 -2.63
N CYS A 152 26.32 9.27 -2.93
CA CYS A 152 25.64 9.48 -4.19
C CYS A 152 24.92 10.82 -4.14
N ARG A 153 25.38 11.81 -4.91
CA ARG A 153 24.88 13.20 -4.92
C ARG A 153 23.68 13.43 -5.83
N SER A 154 23.51 12.56 -6.81
CA SER A 154 22.33 12.58 -7.67
C SER A 154 22.12 11.21 -8.27
N GLY A 155 20.87 10.82 -8.43
CA GLY A 155 20.50 9.51 -8.94
C GLY A 155 19.00 9.31 -8.99
N ILE A 156 18.60 8.06 -9.22
CA ILE A 156 17.21 7.62 -9.18
C ILE A 156 17.08 6.62 -8.04
N ILE A 157 16.15 6.86 -7.13
CA ILE A 157 15.74 5.89 -6.11
C ILE A 157 14.56 5.12 -6.65
N THR A 158 14.54 3.81 -6.41
CA THR A 158 13.42 2.92 -6.68
C THR A 158 12.96 2.32 -5.37
N ILE A 159 11.71 2.60 -5.01
CA ILE A 159 11.03 2.02 -3.86
C ILE A 159 9.98 1.04 -4.40
N LYS A 160 10.19 -0.25 -4.16
CA LYS A 160 9.25 -1.31 -4.49
C LYS A 160 8.68 -1.88 -3.18
N LEU A 161 7.41 -1.63 -2.92
CA LEU A 161 6.72 -2.13 -1.73
C LEU A 161 5.67 -3.15 -2.14
N SER A 162 5.81 -4.39 -1.72
CA SER A 162 4.74 -5.39 -1.79
C SER A 162 3.96 -5.35 -0.48
N VAL A 163 2.66 -5.12 -0.57
CA VAL A 163 1.78 -4.95 0.60
C VAL A 163 0.68 -6.01 0.58
N GLN A 164 0.27 -6.41 1.77
CA GLN A 164 -0.80 -7.38 1.99
C GLN A 164 -1.65 -6.94 3.17
N ASP A 165 -2.93 -7.32 3.18
CA ASP A 165 -3.80 -7.13 4.32
C ASP A 165 -3.44 -8.12 5.44
N ARG A 166 -3.36 -7.65 6.69
CA ARG A 166 -2.96 -8.46 7.86
C ARG A 166 -3.98 -9.54 8.22
N ASP A 167 -5.26 -9.27 8.01
CA ASP A 167 -6.35 -10.14 8.44
C ASP A 167 -6.76 -11.13 7.32
N HIS A 168 -6.31 -10.87 6.09
CA HIS A 168 -6.68 -11.61 4.89
C HIS A 168 -5.46 -12.10 4.09
N ASP A 169 -4.39 -12.53 4.78
CA ASP A 169 -3.13 -12.98 4.16
C ASP A 169 -3.03 -14.48 3.87
N ASP A 170 -4.00 -15.28 4.33
CA ASP A 170 -4.07 -16.74 4.13
C ASP A 170 -4.65 -17.10 2.74
N PRO A 171 -3.87 -17.76 1.84
CA PRO A 171 -4.33 -18.18 0.52
C PRO A 171 -5.55 -19.10 0.52
N ASP A 172 -5.76 -19.87 1.59
CA ASP A 172 -6.90 -20.79 1.73
C ASP A 172 -8.13 -20.10 2.37
N GLY A 173 -8.00 -18.83 2.76
CA GLY A 173 -9.05 -18.02 3.35
C GLY A 173 -10.15 -17.63 2.36
N LEU A 174 -11.40 -17.65 2.81
CA LEU A 174 -12.58 -17.27 2.00
C LEU A 174 -12.49 -15.86 1.39
N LEU A 175 -11.81 -14.95 2.09
CA LEU A 175 -11.63 -13.54 1.70
C LEU A 175 -10.15 -13.20 1.47
N TYR A 176 -9.34 -14.16 1.02
CA TYR A 176 -7.93 -13.94 0.72
C TYR A 176 -7.70 -12.76 -0.22
N ILE A 177 -6.80 -11.86 0.17
CA ILE A 177 -6.35 -10.73 -0.64
C ILE A 177 -4.91 -10.99 -1.08
N LYS A 178 -4.73 -11.05 -2.41
CA LYS A 178 -3.40 -11.19 -3.01
C LYS A 178 -2.56 -9.95 -2.69
N PRO A 179 -1.27 -10.13 -2.36
CA PRO A 179 -0.35 -9.01 -2.28
C PRO A 179 -0.34 -8.22 -3.58
N PHE A 180 -0.24 -6.89 -3.48
CA PHE A 180 0.03 -6.04 -4.63
C PHE A 180 1.29 -5.22 -4.40
N THR A 181 1.93 -4.84 -5.50
CA THR A 181 3.20 -4.12 -5.46
C THR A 181 3.04 -2.69 -5.95
N LEU A 182 3.49 -1.75 -5.15
CA LEU A 182 3.69 -0.36 -5.54
C LEU A 182 5.16 -0.17 -5.90
N LYS A 183 5.41 0.46 -7.05
CA LYS A 183 6.75 0.83 -7.47
C LYS A 183 6.77 2.34 -7.72
N THR A 184 7.62 3.03 -6.98
CA THR A 184 7.83 4.47 -7.10
C THR A 184 9.29 4.73 -7.44
N GLU A 185 9.51 5.59 -8.43
CA GLU A 185 10.84 6.05 -8.81
C GLU A 185 10.89 7.58 -8.71
N PHE A 186 11.96 8.11 -8.11
CA PHE A 186 12.15 9.55 -8.03
C PHE A 186 13.63 9.91 -8.11
N GLY A 187 13.89 11.07 -8.72
CA GLY A 187 15.22 11.64 -8.83
C GLY A 187 15.55 12.51 -7.63
N PHE A 188 16.84 12.58 -7.30
CA PHE A 188 17.40 13.49 -6.31
C PHE A 188 18.72 14.09 -6.82
#